data_AF-A0A3S0W0T9-F1
#
_entry.id   AF-A0A3S0W0T9-F1
#
_cell.length_a   1.000
_cell.length_b   1.000
_cell.length_c   1.000
_cell.angle_alpha   90.00
_cell.angle_beta   90.00
_cell.angle_gamma   90.00
#
_symmetry.space_group_name_H-M   'P 1'
#
loop_
_entity.id
_entity.type
_entity.pdbx_description
1 polymer ?
#
loop_
_entity_poly.entity_id
_entity_poly.type
_entity_poly.pdbx_seq_one_letter_code
_entity_poly.pdbx_strand_id
1 'polypeptide(L)'
;MNENILKLRDLFQQLLKLLKNENDSDSLYIIKQVDYSLNLVNDYIDNTNGENDEKNLLSHLRENYQTLNQPRVGLSDYFIWRDNYEEREKANKVLDAIKEDLFQMLGR
;
A
#
# COMPACT_ATOMS: atom_id res chain seq x y z
N MET A 1 -19.14 -8.93 -3.72
CA MET A 1 -17.93 -8.11 -3.90
C MET A 1 -16.81 -8.76 -3.12
N ASN A 2 -15.63 -8.93 -3.70
CA ASN A 2 -14.57 -9.75 -3.12
C ASN A 2 -13.96 -9.11 -1.86
N GLU A 3 -14.01 -9.82 -0.73
CA GLU A 3 -13.52 -9.34 0.56
C GLU A 3 -12.02 -9.00 0.52
N ASN A 4 -11.23 -9.73 -0.26
CA ASN A 4 -9.80 -9.45 -0.43
C ASN A 4 -9.55 -8.12 -1.14
N ILE A 5 -10.35 -7.79 -2.16
CA ILE A 5 -10.21 -6.53 -2.89
C ILE A 5 -10.59 -5.34 -2.00
N LEU A 6 -11.64 -5.49 -1.19
CA LEU A 6 -12.02 -4.49 -0.20
C LEU A 6 -10.93 -4.30 0.86
N LYS A 7 -10.31 -5.39 1.33
CA LYS A 7 -9.16 -5.32 2.26
C LYS A 7 -7.95 -4.62 1.62
N LEU A 8 -7.63 -4.91 0.36
CA LEU A 8 -6.56 -4.22 -0.37
C LEU A 8 -6.82 -2.71 -0.47
N ARG A 9 -8.05 -2.30 -0.80
CA ARG A 9 -8.44 -0.88 -0.82
C ARG A 9 -8.15 -0.22 0.53
N ASP A 10 -8.60 -0.84 1.60
CA ASP A 10 -8.47 -0.30 2.95
C ASP A 10 -6.99 -0.19 3.37
N LEU A 11 -6.17 -1.21 3.10
CA LEU A 11 -4.73 -1.17 3.36
C LEU A 11 -4.03 -0.04 2.60
N PHE A 12 -4.32 0.12 1.30
CA PHE A 12 -3.74 1.22 0.52
C PHE A 12 -4.21 2.60 1.00
N GLN A 13 -5.46 2.74 1.41
CA GLN A 13 -5.97 4.00 2.00
C GLN A 13 -5.30 4.33 3.32
N GLN A 14 -5.15 3.34 4.22
CA GLN A 14 -4.45 3.51 5.49
C GLN A 14 -2.98 3.89 5.26
N LEU A 15 -2.30 3.20 4.36
CA LEU A 15 -0.91 3.50 4.01
C LEU A 15 -0.77 4.91 3.45
N LEU A 16 -1.61 5.29 2.49
CA LEU A 16 -1.60 6.61 1.88
C LEU A 16 -1.83 7.72 2.91
N LYS A 17 -2.77 7.51 3.83
CA LYS A 17 -3.05 8.45 4.92
C LYS A 17 -1.87 8.57 5.88
N LEU A 18 -1.23 7.45 6.22
CA LEU A 18 -0.06 7.45 7.09
C LEU A 18 1.08 8.24 6.45
N LEU A 19 1.43 7.92 5.19
CA LEU A 19 2.53 8.55 4.47
C LEU A 19 2.31 10.04 4.20
N LYS A 20 1.07 10.47 3.88
CA LYS A 20 0.75 11.89 3.65
C LYS A 20 0.91 12.78 4.89
N ASN A 21 0.95 12.19 6.08
CA ASN A 21 1.24 12.93 7.31
C ASN A 21 2.74 13.11 7.55
N GLU A 22 3.59 12.39 6.82
CA GLU A 22 5.03 12.52 6.91
C GLU A 22 5.52 13.57 5.91
N ASN A 23 6.49 14.39 6.32
CA ASN A 23 7.00 15.50 5.51
C ASN A 23 8.41 15.18 4.99
N ASP A 24 8.59 13.99 4.42
CA ASP A 24 9.87 13.49 3.93
C ASP A 24 9.82 13.16 2.43
N SER A 25 10.97 13.29 1.75
CA SER A 25 11.07 13.07 0.29
C SER A 25 10.93 11.62 -0.13
N ASP A 26 11.25 10.68 0.76
CA ASP A 26 11.23 9.24 0.46
C ASP A 26 9.79 8.75 0.37
N SER A 27 8.89 9.34 1.18
CA SER A 27 7.46 9.11 1.15
C SER A 27 6.83 9.47 -0.21
N LEU A 28 7.36 10.44 -0.96
CA LEU A 28 6.74 10.93 -2.20
C LEU A 28 6.67 9.85 -3.29
N TYR A 29 7.72 9.04 -3.42
CA TYR A 29 7.72 7.93 -4.38
C TYR A 29 6.70 6.87 -3.96
N ILE A 30 6.74 6.48 -2.69
CA ILE A 30 5.86 5.46 -2.10
C ILE A 30 4.38 5.90 -2.23
N ILE A 31 4.07 7.16 -1.92
CA ILE A 31 2.75 7.77 -2.07
C ILE A 31 2.24 7.61 -3.50
N LYS A 32 3.05 7.91 -4.52
CA LYS A 32 2.63 7.79 -5.92
C LYS A 32 2.28 6.35 -6.30
N GLN A 33 3.09 5.38 -5.87
CA GLN A 33 2.83 3.96 -6.16
C GLN A 33 1.58 3.45 -5.42
N VAL A 34 1.39 3.87 -4.16
CA VAL A 34 0.21 3.53 -3.36
C VAL A 34 -1.06 4.15 -3.95
N ASP A 35 -1.00 5.40 -4.37
CA ASP A 35 -2.13 6.10 -5.03
C ASP A 35 -2.51 5.41 -6.34
N TYR A 36 -1.53 5.01 -7.16
CA TYR A 36 -1.77 4.22 -8.36
C TYR A 36 -2.47 2.88 -8.07
N SER A 37 -1.97 2.11 -7.10
CA SER A 37 -2.62 0.87 -6.67
C SER A 37 -4.04 1.08 -6.16
N LEU A 38 -4.27 2.15 -5.39
CA LEU A 38 -5.59 2.48 -4.88
C LEU A 38 -6.56 2.82 -6.02
N ASN A 39 -6.12 3.57 -7.03
CA ASN A 39 -6.93 3.90 -8.20
C ASN A 39 -7.31 2.64 -9.00
N LEU A 40 -6.37 1.71 -9.22
CA LEU A 40 -6.68 0.42 -9.87
C LEU A 40 -7.77 -0.36 -9.11
N VAL A 41 -7.69 -0.38 -7.77
CA VAL A 41 -8.70 -1.06 -6.94
C VAL A 41 -10.04 -0.34 -7.02
N ASN A 42 -10.08 0.99 -6.92
CA ASN A 42 -11.33 1.75 -7.00
C ASN A 42 -11.97 1.61 -8.39
N ASP A 43 -11.20 1.72 -9.46
CA ASP A 43 -11.68 1.49 -10.82
C ASP A 43 -12.26 0.09 -10.97
N TYR A 44 -11.62 -0.93 -10.37
CA TYR A 44 -12.18 -2.28 -10.38
C TYR A 44 -13.51 -2.38 -9.63
N ILE A 45 -13.63 -1.67 -8.50
CA ILE A 45 -14.80 -1.68 -7.64
C ILE A 45 -16.00 -0.97 -8.27
N ASP A 46 -15.74 0.17 -8.90
CA ASP A 46 -16.77 1.05 -9.46
C ASP A 46 -17.31 0.52 -10.79
N ASN A 47 -16.53 -0.33 -11.49
CA ASN A 47 -16.95 -1.01 -12.70
C ASN A 47 -17.47 -2.43 -12.42
N THR A 48 -18.50 -2.87 -13.15
CA THR A 48 -19.07 -4.22 -12.99
C THR A 48 -18.17 -5.23 -13.69
N ASN A 49 -17.15 -5.69 -12.97
CA ASN A 49 -16.07 -6.49 -13.50
C ASN A 49 -16.27 -7.99 -13.24
N GLY A 50 -15.91 -8.82 -14.22
CA GLY A 50 -15.99 -10.28 -14.15
C GLY A 50 -14.75 -10.93 -13.51
N GLU A 51 -14.72 -12.25 -13.46
CA GLU A 51 -13.60 -13.01 -12.84
C GLU A 51 -12.24 -12.78 -13.55
N ASN A 52 -12.24 -12.59 -14.87
CA ASN A 52 -11.01 -12.30 -15.62
C ASN A 52 -10.42 -10.93 -15.25
N ASP A 53 -11.27 -9.95 -14.93
CA ASP A 53 -10.84 -8.61 -14.54
C ASP A 53 -10.21 -8.62 -13.14
N GLU A 54 -10.67 -9.50 -12.25
CA GLU A 54 -10.06 -9.69 -10.92
C GLU A 54 -8.63 -10.23 -11.05
N LYS A 55 -8.42 -11.25 -11.88
CA LYS A 55 -7.08 -11.84 -12.08
C LYS A 55 -6.11 -10.81 -12.67
N ASN A 56 -6.58 -10.02 -13.63
CA ASN A 56 -5.79 -8.93 -14.23
C ASN A 56 -5.45 -7.84 -13.20
N LEU A 57 -6.43 -7.42 -12.38
CA LEU A 57 -6.19 -6.49 -11.28
C LEU A 57 -5.11 -7.01 -10.34
N LEU A 58 -5.25 -8.24 -9.83
CA LEU A 58 -4.30 -8.82 -8.88
C LEU A 58 -2.90 -8.94 -9.49
N SER A 59 -2.79 -9.26 -10.79
CA SER A 59 -1.49 -9.26 -11.48
C SER A 59 -0.84 -7.89 -11.47
N HIS A 60 -1.56 -6.84 -11.89
CA HIS A 60 -1.04 -5.48 -11.89
C HIS A 60 -0.68 -4.99 -10.48
N LEU A 61 -1.50 -5.32 -9.47
CA LEU A 61 -1.21 -4.97 -8.09
C LEU A 61 0.05 -5.66 -7.56
N ARG A 62 0.31 -6.91 -7.94
CA ARG A 62 1.55 -7.62 -7.58
C ARG A 62 2.77 -6.99 -8.23
N GLU A 63 2.71 -6.70 -9.52
CA GLU A 63 3.79 -6.03 -10.25
C GLU A 63 4.11 -4.65 -9.64
N ASN A 64 3.07 -3.88 -9.33
CA ASN A 64 3.24 -2.59 -8.67
C ASN A 64 3.78 -2.76 -7.24
N TYR A 65 3.30 -3.76 -6.48
CA TYR A 65 3.80 -4.05 -5.14
C TYR A 65 5.28 -4.45 -5.13
N GLN A 66 5.74 -5.23 -6.11
CA GLN A 66 7.16 -5.56 -6.24
C GLN A 66 8.01 -4.31 -6.47
N THR A 67 7.51 -3.36 -7.26
CA THR A 67 8.17 -2.07 -7.51
C THR A 67 8.15 -1.18 -6.27
N LEU A 68 6.99 -1.10 -5.60
CA LEU A 68 6.80 -0.39 -4.35
C LEU A 68 7.70 -0.94 -3.24
N ASN A 69 7.90 -2.25 -3.16
CA ASN A 69 8.61 -2.92 -2.06
C ASN A 69 10.12 -3.08 -2.32
N GLN A 70 10.69 -2.35 -3.29
CA GLN A 70 12.12 -2.40 -3.58
C GLN A 70 12.97 -1.86 -2.42
N PRO A 71 14.15 -2.46 -2.15
CA PRO A 71 15.08 -1.95 -1.15
C PRO A 71 15.50 -0.49 -1.42
N ARG A 72 15.90 0.22 -0.36
CA ARG A 72 16.47 1.58 -0.33
C ARG A 72 15.55 2.74 -0.70
N VAL A 73 14.61 2.55 -1.62
CA VAL A 73 13.74 3.64 -2.14
C VAL A 73 12.26 3.32 -1.98
N GLY A 74 11.95 2.05 -1.69
CA GLY A 74 10.58 1.56 -1.56
C GLY A 74 10.13 1.36 -0.12
N LEU A 75 8.93 0.81 0.00
CA LEU A 75 8.24 0.53 1.23
C LEU A 75 9.00 -0.44 2.15
N SER A 76 9.83 -1.35 1.62
CA SER A 76 10.50 -2.37 2.43
C SER A 76 11.34 -1.74 3.55
N ASP A 77 12.23 -0.83 3.19
CA ASP A 77 13.14 -0.15 4.12
C ASP A 77 12.57 1.16 4.70
N TYR A 78 11.38 1.59 4.26
CA TYR A 78 10.79 2.85 4.73
C TYR A 78 10.49 2.82 6.22
N PHE A 79 10.88 3.89 6.92
CA PHE A 79 10.72 4.05 8.36
C PHE A 79 10.28 5.47 8.68
N ILE A 80 9.25 5.61 9.51
CA ILE A 80 8.71 6.90 9.91
C ILE A 80 9.60 7.49 11.01
N TRP A 81 10.19 8.66 10.77
CA TRP A 81 11.01 9.35 11.75
C TRP A 81 10.30 10.55 12.36
N ARG A 82 9.98 10.47 13.66
CA ARG A 82 9.41 11.56 14.46
C ARG A 82 10.25 11.82 15.70
N ASP A 83 10.38 13.07 16.14
CA ASP A 83 11.24 13.42 17.28
C ASP A 83 10.79 12.77 18.59
N ASN A 84 9.48 12.63 18.79
CA ASN A 84 8.92 11.89 19.92
C ASN A 84 9.03 10.37 19.70
N TYR A 85 9.69 9.68 20.63
CA TYR A 85 9.90 8.23 20.57
C TYR A 85 8.60 7.43 20.56
N GLU A 86 7.65 7.75 21.43
CA GLU A 86 6.37 7.02 21.53
C GLU A 86 5.53 7.19 20.26
N GLU A 87 5.50 8.41 19.69
CA GLU A 87 4.81 8.67 18.44
C GLU A 87 5.47 7.92 17.27
N ARG A 88 6.80 7.89 17.23
CA ARG A 88 7.58 7.15 16.23
C ARG A 88 7.32 5.65 16.33
N GLU A 89 7.39 5.08 17.52
CA GLU A 89 7.15 3.65 17.75
C GLU A 89 5.72 3.28 17.34
N LYS A 90 4.73 4.09 17.74
CA LYS A 90 3.33 3.87 17.39
C LYS A 90 3.09 3.95 15.88
N ALA A 91 3.67 4.92 15.19
CA ALA A 91 3.54 5.07 13.75
C ALA A 91 4.16 3.88 12.99
N ASN A 92 5.36 3.45 13.38
CA ASN A 92 6.03 2.32 12.73
C ASN A 92 5.34 0.98 13.02
N LYS A 93 4.77 0.77 14.22
CA LYS A 93 3.92 -0.41 14.48
C LYS A 93 2.73 -0.52 13.53
N VAL A 94 2.07 0.60 13.24
CA VAL A 94 0.96 0.64 12.27
C VAL A 94 1.47 0.38 10.86
N LEU A 95 2.58 1.02 10.48
CA LEU A 95 3.22 0.81 9.19
C LEU A 95 3.59 -0.67 8.96
N ASP A 96 4.24 -1.31 9.93
CA ASP A 96 4.70 -2.69 9.83
C ASP A 96 3.52 -3.67 9.70
N ALA A 97 2.43 -3.45 10.42
CA ALA A 97 1.22 -4.25 10.27
C ALA A 97 0.64 -4.16 8.85
N ILE A 98 0.60 -2.95 8.27
CA ILE A 98 0.17 -2.74 6.89
C ILE A 98 1.12 -3.43 5.90
N LYS A 99 2.43 -3.32 6.10
CA LYS A 99 3.44 -3.99 5.25
C LYS A 99 3.25 -5.50 5.23
N GLU A 100 3.05 -6.10 6.40
CA GLU A 100 2.86 -7.54 6.54
C GLU A 100 1.56 -8.00 5.88
N ASP A 101 0.45 -7.29 6.09
CA ASP A 101 -0.81 -7.60 5.43
C ASP A 101 -0.71 -7.51 3.90
N LEU A 102 -0.08 -6.44 3.37
CA LEU A 102 0.15 -6.31 1.93
C LEU A 102 1.04 -7.43 1.39
N PHE A 103 2.08 -7.83 2.14
CA PHE A 103 2.94 -8.94 1.76
C PHE A 103 2.19 -10.27 1.68
N GLN A 104 1.31 -10.57 2.64
CA GLN A 104 0.52 -11.80 2.61
C GLN A 104 -0.44 -11.86 1.40
N MET A 105 -0.90 -10.70 0.93
CA MET A 105 -1.87 -10.62 -0.17
C MET A 105 -1.20 -10.53 -1.56
N LEU A 106 -0.07 -9.82 -1.68
CA LEU A 106 0.57 -9.47 -2.96
C LEU A 106 2.04 -9.94 -3.07
N GLY A 107 2.65 -10.41 -1.99
CA GLY A 107 4.06 -10.81 -1.96
C GLY A 107 4.37 -12.19 -2.54
N ARG A 108 3.37 -12.87 -3.12
CA ARG A 108 3.50 -14.20 -3.74
C ARG A 108 3.42 -14.12 -5.25
#